data_AF-A0A7S0WJH3-F1
#
_entry.id   AF-A0A7S0WJH3-F1
#
_cell.length_a   1.000
_cell.length_b   1.000
_cell.length_c   1.000
_cell.angle_alpha   90.00
_cell.angle_beta   90.00
_cell.angle_gamma   90.00
#
_symmetry.space_group_name_H-M   'P 1'
#
loop_
_entity.id
_entity.type
_entity.pdbx_description
1 polymer ?
#
loop_
_entity_poly.entity_id
_entity_poly.type
_entity_poly.pdbx_seq_one_letter_code
_entity_poly.pdbx_strand_id
1 'polypeptide(L)'
;WRRVSEAVLQRTGSIANKYFKATGNSRNEAMFKEASNFARSIVLLEKDLKNMMKSTESHFRNLRGILISPVPRIYDCEEGTDVAKPLEEEPRMLGANMDVEAIPKAAEDAKRRIQTEVMEPLLEWLGAYRVISDRMQSLESLRLELDSRRRTVTNLQVKLGKLRSEQGNRDRAKLSAEIKETEDIMARKEDKMSRCWGQFCELERTVYNSLYTLVRDTAVLRDYTHAALTIVQECFQAAAQSYSQAPNPQFSTNNAIGYTNAYDASTPGERLTPRNVIGGLMDKLRGKSKVPESPVMRDASDQHDQVPYMPPAGYPIQGRVTGNLPATYTQRRTHDVDVPPHGGYVQPAMPTSNGYMGAPSPHRYTQMPHPQQIAAGPTGWTQEGY
;
A
#
# COMPACT_ATOMS: atom_id res chain seq x y z
N TRP A 1 -24.57 12.38 15.79
CA TRP A 1 -25.88 11.73 15.54
C TRP A 1 -26.26 11.69 14.07
N ARG A 2 -26.50 12.83 13.38
CA ARG A 2 -26.94 12.86 11.95
C ARG A 2 -26.17 11.95 10.98
N ARG A 3 -24.84 11.97 11.02
CA ARG A 3 -23.97 11.11 10.18
C ARG A 3 -24.21 9.62 10.45
N VAL A 4 -24.37 9.25 11.72
CA VAL A 4 -24.58 7.86 12.16
C VAL A 4 -25.95 7.37 11.72
N SER A 5 -27.01 8.16 11.94
CA SER A 5 -28.35 7.81 11.48
C SER A 5 -28.42 7.66 9.97
N GLU A 6 -27.75 8.54 9.21
CA GLU A 6 -27.69 8.43 7.75
C GLU A 6 -26.96 7.15 7.32
N ALA A 7 -25.83 6.82 7.95
CA ALA A 7 -25.13 5.57 7.66
C ALA A 7 -26.00 4.33 7.91
N VAL A 8 -26.76 4.31 9.01
CA VAL A 8 -27.71 3.23 9.33
C VAL A 8 -28.84 3.18 8.30
N LEU A 9 -29.41 4.32 7.90
CA LEU A 9 -30.46 4.39 6.88
C LEU A 9 -29.99 3.85 5.53
N GLN A 10 -28.78 4.24 5.10
CA GLN A 10 -28.19 3.75 3.85
C GLN A 10 -27.88 2.25 3.92
N ARG A 11 -27.37 1.76 5.05
CA ARG A 11 -27.05 0.33 5.24
C ARG A 11 -28.28 -0.57 5.33
N THR A 12 -29.32 -0.12 6.04
CA THR A 12 -30.56 -0.89 6.23
C THR A 12 -31.44 -0.91 4.97
N GLY A 13 -31.09 -0.13 3.95
CA GLY A 13 -31.90 0.01 2.75
C GLY A 13 -33.30 0.55 3.04
N SER A 14 -33.47 1.28 4.16
CA SER A 14 -34.79 1.67 4.64
C SER A 14 -35.54 2.46 3.57
N ILE A 15 -36.65 1.88 3.14
CA ILE A 15 -37.45 2.13 1.93
C ILE A 15 -38.17 3.50 1.95
N ALA A 16 -37.98 4.30 3.01
CA ALA A 16 -38.69 5.55 3.23
C ALA A 16 -38.55 6.58 2.08
N ASN A 17 -37.57 6.42 1.19
CA ASN A 17 -37.49 7.22 -0.01
C ASN A 17 -36.91 6.41 -1.19
N LYS A 18 -37.75 5.63 -1.89
CA LYS A 18 -37.37 4.80 -3.06
C LYS A 18 -36.60 5.57 -4.15
N TYR A 19 -36.74 6.90 -4.19
CA TYR A 19 -36.10 7.77 -5.16
C TYR A 19 -34.77 8.37 -4.70
N PHE A 20 -34.38 8.20 -3.43
CA PHE A 20 -33.14 8.77 -2.92
C PHE A 20 -31.93 7.97 -3.40
N LYS A 21 -31.07 8.61 -4.21
CA LYS A 21 -29.78 8.08 -4.62
C LYS A 21 -28.67 8.69 -3.76
N ALA A 22 -27.94 7.85 -3.04
CA ALA A 22 -26.77 8.25 -2.26
C ALA A 22 -25.72 8.93 -3.16
N THR A 23 -25.00 9.89 -2.62
CA THR A 23 -23.90 10.52 -3.35
C THR A 23 -22.81 9.48 -3.62
N GLY A 24 -22.38 9.33 -4.87
CA GLY A 24 -21.40 8.30 -5.25
C GLY A 24 -19.97 8.69 -4.92
N ASN A 25 -19.18 7.73 -4.41
CA ASN A 25 -17.72 7.82 -4.23
C ASN A 25 -17.02 6.53 -4.68
N SER A 26 -17.68 5.75 -5.54
CA SER A 26 -17.28 4.38 -5.89
C SER A 26 -15.88 4.29 -6.52
N ARG A 27 -15.48 5.31 -7.31
CA ARG A 27 -14.16 5.36 -7.93
C ARG A 27 -13.03 5.40 -6.88
N ASN A 28 -13.13 6.32 -5.92
CA ASN A 28 -12.10 6.45 -4.89
C ASN A 28 -12.12 5.24 -3.95
N GLU A 29 -13.30 4.69 -3.65
CA GLU A 29 -13.43 3.45 -2.87
C GLU A 29 -12.74 2.25 -3.54
N ALA A 30 -12.90 2.09 -4.86
CA ALA A 30 -12.24 1.04 -5.61
C ALA A 30 -10.71 1.19 -5.58
N MET A 31 -10.21 2.39 -5.92
CA MET A 31 -8.77 2.70 -5.87
C MET A 31 -8.19 2.51 -4.46
N PHE A 32 -8.91 2.97 -3.42
CA PHE A 32 -8.49 2.82 -2.04
C PHE A 32 -8.47 1.36 -1.61
N LYS A 33 -9.48 0.55 -1.99
CA LYS A 33 -9.52 -0.89 -1.69
C LYS A 33 -8.32 -1.62 -2.29
N GLU A 34 -7.97 -1.33 -3.54
CA GLU A 34 -6.79 -1.89 -4.19
C GLU A 34 -5.51 -1.46 -3.47
N ALA A 35 -5.37 -0.17 -3.16
CA ALA A 35 -4.23 0.35 -2.39
C ALA A 35 -4.14 -0.28 -1.00
N SER A 36 -5.26 -0.53 -0.30
CA SER A 36 -5.29 -1.22 0.99
C SER A 36 -4.85 -2.68 0.91
N ASN A 37 -5.25 -3.39 -0.15
CA ASN A 37 -4.78 -4.75 -0.38
C ASN A 37 -3.26 -4.77 -0.57
N PHE A 38 -2.78 -3.85 -1.39
CA PHE A 38 -1.38 -3.74 -1.73
C PHE A 38 -0.51 -3.29 -0.52
N ALA A 39 -1.01 -2.36 0.30
CA ALA A 39 -0.36 -1.95 1.54
C ALA A 39 -0.14 -3.14 2.50
N ARG A 40 -1.08 -4.09 2.57
CA ARG A 40 -0.90 -5.32 3.36
C ARG A 40 0.24 -6.18 2.83
N SER A 41 0.38 -6.30 1.50
CA SER A 41 1.51 -7.02 0.90
C SER A 41 2.86 -6.35 1.19
N ILE A 42 2.94 -5.02 1.19
CA ILE A 42 4.16 -4.30 1.55
C ILE A 42 4.56 -4.57 3.01
N VAL A 43 3.60 -4.56 3.94
CA VAL A 43 3.87 -4.85 5.36
C VAL A 43 4.40 -6.29 5.55
N LEU A 44 3.89 -7.25 4.77
CA LEU A 44 4.41 -8.62 4.78
C LEU A 44 5.84 -8.67 4.23
N LEU A 45 6.10 -8.02 3.08
CA LEU A 45 7.43 -7.93 2.49
C LEU A 45 8.45 -7.29 3.45
N GLU A 46 8.07 -6.19 4.11
CA GLU A 46 8.90 -5.52 5.13
C GLU A 46 9.32 -6.49 6.24
N LYS A 47 8.37 -7.29 6.74
CA LYS A 47 8.62 -8.29 7.77
C LYS A 47 9.56 -9.39 7.26
N ASP A 48 9.35 -9.87 6.04
CA ASP A 48 10.15 -10.95 5.45
C ASP A 48 11.59 -10.49 5.18
N LEU A 49 11.79 -9.27 4.68
CA LEU A 49 13.12 -8.67 4.51
C LEU A 49 13.87 -8.54 5.84
N LYS A 50 13.19 -8.08 6.90
CA LYS A 50 13.78 -7.99 8.25
C LYS A 50 14.19 -9.37 8.78
N ASN A 51 13.36 -10.40 8.58
CA ASN A 51 13.66 -11.76 8.99
C ASN A 51 14.84 -12.34 8.21
N MET A 52 14.86 -12.14 6.89
CA MET A 52 15.95 -12.57 6.01
C MET A 52 17.28 -11.94 6.42
N MET A 53 17.30 -10.64 6.71
CA MET A 53 18.50 -9.94 7.19
C MET A 53 18.99 -10.47 8.52
N LYS A 54 18.10 -10.62 9.50
CA LYS A 54 18.44 -11.23 10.80
C LYS A 54 19.01 -12.64 10.65
N SER A 55 18.44 -13.46 9.76
CA SER A 55 18.92 -14.81 9.49
C SER A 55 20.30 -14.80 8.85
N THR A 56 20.52 -13.91 7.87
CA THR A 56 21.79 -13.78 7.15
C THR A 56 22.91 -13.36 8.10
N GLU A 57 22.67 -12.35 8.94
CA GLU A 57 23.61 -11.92 9.99
C GLU A 57 23.96 -13.08 10.94
N SER A 58 22.95 -13.85 11.38
CA SER A 58 23.17 -15.00 12.25
C SER A 58 24.00 -16.10 11.57
N HIS A 59 23.71 -16.41 10.30
CA HIS A 59 24.48 -17.39 9.54
C HIS A 59 25.94 -16.96 9.38
N PHE A 60 26.18 -15.69 9.04
CA PHE A 60 27.53 -15.17 8.81
C PHE A 60 28.33 -15.10 10.11
N ARG A 61 27.67 -14.77 11.24
CA ARG A 61 28.30 -14.84 12.57
C ARG A 61 28.69 -16.27 12.95
N ASN A 62 27.81 -17.23 12.72
CA ASN A 62 28.10 -18.64 13.01
C ASN A 62 29.22 -19.17 12.12
N LEU A 63 29.20 -18.84 10.83
CA LEU A 63 30.23 -19.20 9.87
C LEU A 63 31.59 -18.61 10.27
N ARG A 64 31.62 -17.33 10.66
CA ARG A 64 32.82 -16.70 11.23
C ARG A 64 33.32 -17.49 12.43
N GLY A 65 32.44 -17.83 13.38
CA GLY A 65 32.77 -18.61 14.58
C GLY A 65 33.44 -19.95 14.25
N ILE A 66 32.95 -20.64 13.21
CA ILE A 66 33.53 -21.90 12.73
C ILE A 66 34.90 -21.66 12.09
N LEU A 67 35.05 -20.64 11.24
CA LEU A 67 36.31 -20.34 10.55
C LEU A 67 37.42 -19.90 11.51
N ILE A 68 37.09 -19.23 12.61
CA ILE A 68 38.06 -18.89 13.67
C ILE A 68 38.23 -20.01 14.71
N SER A 69 37.64 -21.19 14.52
CA SER A 69 37.84 -22.30 15.45
C SER A 69 39.10 -23.09 15.07
N PRO A 70 39.85 -23.60 16.07
CA PRO A 70 40.93 -24.54 15.79
C PRO A 70 40.35 -25.85 15.26
N VAL A 71 40.99 -26.41 14.24
CA VAL A 71 40.64 -27.73 13.70
C VAL A 71 40.94 -28.78 14.78
N PRO A 72 40.07 -29.82 14.94
CA PRO A 72 40.37 -30.93 15.83
C PRO A 72 41.73 -31.55 15.54
N ARG A 73 42.55 -31.75 16.58
CA ARG A 73 43.91 -32.30 16.45
C ARG A 73 43.87 -33.82 16.45
N ILE A 74 44.78 -34.42 15.68
CA ILE A 74 45.09 -35.85 15.75
C ILE A 74 46.15 -36.03 16.85
N TYR A 75 45.96 -37.04 17.69
CA TYR A 75 46.89 -37.40 18.75
C TYR A 75 47.49 -38.78 18.43
N ASP A 76 48.77 -38.92 18.73
CA ASP A 76 49.52 -40.17 18.67
C ASP A 76 50.02 -40.54 20.07
N CYS A 77 50.34 -41.81 20.30
CA CYS A 77 50.95 -42.25 21.56
C CYS A 77 52.47 -42.16 21.45
N GLU A 78 53.12 -41.55 22.44
CA GLU A 78 54.58 -41.48 22.47
C GLU A 78 55.18 -42.88 22.67
N GLU A 79 56.23 -43.23 21.90
CA GLU A 79 56.79 -44.59 21.90
C GLU A 79 57.21 -45.02 23.32
N GLY A 80 56.57 -46.09 23.82
CA GLY A 80 56.86 -46.66 25.13
C GLY A 80 56.13 -45.99 26.30
N THR A 81 55.29 -44.98 26.06
CA THR A 81 54.43 -44.37 27.09
C THR A 81 52.97 -44.39 26.65
N ASP A 82 52.01 -44.55 27.58
CA ASP A 82 50.57 -44.48 27.28
C ASP A 82 50.05 -43.03 27.28
N VAL A 83 50.89 -42.08 26.84
CA VAL A 83 50.62 -40.65 26.89
C VAL A 83 50.31 -40.13 25.49
N ALA A 84 49.11 -39.57 25.33
CA ALA A 84 48.67 -38.97 24.07
C ALA A 84 49.35 -37.62 23.81
N LYS A 85 50.05 -37.51 22.68
CA LYS A 85 50.72 -36.29 22.21
C LYS A 85 50.11 -35.84 20.87
N PRO A 86 49.79 -34.55 20.68
CA PRO A 86 49.26 -34.08 19.41
C PRO A 86 50.33 -34.20 18.32
N LEU A 87 49.92 -34.67 17.14
CA LEU A 87 50.81 -34.83 15.97
C LEU A 87 51.32 -33.48 15.46
N GLU A 88 50.49 -32.44 15.58
CA GLU A 88 50.84 -31.04 15.27
C GLU A 88 50.95 -30.23 16.57
N GLU A 89 52.09 -29.56 16.79
CA GLU A 89 52.34 -28.76 18.00
C GLU A 89 51.37 -27.57 18.10
N GLU A 90 51.16 -26.86 16.99
CA GLU A 90 50.28 -25.70 16.92
C GLU A 90 48.88 -26.05 16.40
N PRO A 91 47.82 -25.49 16.99
CA PRO A 91 46.47 -25.70 16.48
C PRO A 91 46.30 -25.01 15.13
N ARG A 92 46.06 -25.79 14.08
CA ARG A 92 45.69 -25.24 12.77
C ARG A 92 44.29 -24.60 12.86
N MET A 93 44.18 -23.35 12.44
CA MET A 93 42.89 -22.65 12.33
C MET A 93 42.17 -23.05 11.03
N LEU A 94 40.85 -23.26 11.08
CA LEU A 94 40.10 -23.69 9.90
C LEU A 94 40.12 -22.63 8.78
N GLY A 95 39.93 -21.37 9.13
CA GLY A 95 39.96 -20.22 8.23
C GLY A 95 41.34 -19.59 8.04
N ALA A 96 42.42 -20.35 8.25
CA ALA A 96 43.77 -19.84 8.00
C ALA A 96 43.89 -19.34 6.54
N ASN A 97 44.49 -18.15 6.36
CA ASN A 97 44.64 -17.46 5.07
C ASN A 97 43.34 -16.94 4.43
N MET A 98 42.24 -16.85 5.19
CA MET A 98 41.00 -16.21 4.74
C MET A 98 40.78 -14.86 5.43
N ASP A 99 40.12 -13.93 4.74
CA ASP A 99 39.60 -12.71 5.36
C ASP A 99 38.26 -13.01 6.07
N VAL A 100 38.37 -13.57 7.27
CA VAL A 100 37.23 -14.01 8.06
C VAL A 100 36.38 -12.83 8.58
N GLU A 101 36.95 -11.61 8.64
CA GLU A 101 36.24 -10.40 9.06
C GLU A 101 35.43 -9.76 7.92
N ALA A 102 35.79 -10.00 6.66
CA ALA A 102 34.98 -9.57 5.52
C ALA A 102 33.57 -10.18 5.50
N ILE A 103 33.40 -11.40 6.05
CA ILE A 103 32.11 -12.10 6.06
C ILE A 103 31.05 -11.32 6.85
N PRO A 104 31.18 -11.07 8.17
CA PRO A 104 30.17 -10.31 8.92
C PRO A 104 30.00 -8.88 8.37
N LYS A 105 31.08 -8.24 7.90
CA LYS A 105 31.03 -6.91 7.30
C LYS A 105 30.13 -6.87 6.06
N ALA A 106 30.19 -7.89 5.20
CA ALA A 106 29.31 -7.99 4.03
C ALA A 106 27.82 -8.04 4.43
N ALA A 107 27.47 -8.76 5.51
CA ALA A 107 26.10 -8.79 6.02
C ALA A 107 25.64 -7.43 6.59
N GLU A 108 26.51 -6.72 7.31
CA GLU A 108 26.21 -5.38 7.83
C GLU A 108 26.01 -4.36 6.69
N ASP A 109 26.86 -4.42 5.66
CA ASP A 109 26.75 -3.57 4.48
C ASP A 109 25.46 -3.85 3.70
N ALA A 110 25.10 -5.13 3.51
CA ALA A 110 23.86 -5.52 2.86
C ALA A 110 22.61 -5.05 3.64
N LYS A 111 22.63 -5.20 4.97
CA LYS A 111 21.56 -4.70 5.84
C LYS A 111 21.39 -3.19 5.72
N ARG A 112 22.49 -2.43 5.75
CA ARG A 112 22.45 -0.97 5.58
C ARG A 112 21.82 -0.60 4.24
N ARG A 113 22.24 -1.25 3.15
CA ARG A 113 21.71 -0.99 1.81
C ARG A 113 20.24 -1.37 1.66
N ILE A 114 19.81 -2.53 2.16
CA ILE A 114 18.39 -2.88 2.17
C ILE A 114 17.57 -1.87 2.99
N GLN A 115 18.09 -1.39 4.11
CA GLN A 115 17.40 -0.39 4.92
C GLN A 115 17.19 0.91 4.15
N THR A 116 18.23 1.45 3.50
CA THR A 116 18.17 2.75 2.83
C THR A 116 17.56 2.68 1.42
N GLU A 117 17.92 1.68 0.63
CA GLU A 117 17.54 1.59 -0.79
C GLU A 117 16.15 0.97 -1.00
N VAL A 118 15.67 0.18 -0.04
CA VAL A 118 14.42 -0.60 -0.17
C VAL A 118 13.42 -0.25 0.93
N MET A 119 13.82 -0.35 2.20
CA MET A 119 12.87 -0.24 3.31
C MET A 119 12.36 1.18 3.53
N GLU A 120 13.23 2.19 3.48
CA GLU A 120 12.85 3.60 3.61
C GLU A 120 11.79 4.01 2.57
N PRO A 121 11.97 3.79 1.25
CA PRO A 121 10.92 4.07 0.25
C PRO A 121 9.60 3.32 0.49
N LEU A 122 9.64 2.06 0.92
CA LEU A 122 8.44 1.30 1.25
C LEU A 122 7.68 1.92 2.43
N LEU A 123 8.40 2.38 3.44
CA LEU A 123 7.83 3.05 4.61
C LEU A 123 7.26 4.43 4.26
N GLU A 124 7.93 5.19 3.40
CA GLU A 124 7.41 6.45 2.86
C GLU A 124 6.09 6.25 2.11
N TRP A 125 6.03 5.24 1.25
CA TRP A 125 4.79 4.88 0.53
C TRP A 125 3.66 4.52 1.51
N LEU A 126 3.95 3.72 2.54
CA LEU A 126 2.98 3.40 3.61
C LEU A 126 2.56 4.64 4.40
N GLY A 127 3.46 5.60 4.61
CA GLY A 127 3.16 6.90 5.21
C GLY A 127 2.14 7.70 4.38
N ALA A 128 2.37 7.81 3.07
CA ALA A 128 1.45 8.46 2.15
C ALA A 128 0.07 7.77 2.11
N TYR A 129 0.04 6.43 2.10
CA TYR A 129 -1.19 5.65 2.19
C TYR A 129 -2.01 5.97 3.46
N ARG A 130 -1.37 6.10 4.63
CA ARG A 130 -2.06 6.43 5.89
C ARG A 130 -2.73 7.81 5.82
N VAL A 131 -2.03 8.81 5.29
CA VAL A 131 -2.59 10.16 5.09
C VAL A 131 -3.83 10.11 4.18
N ILE A 132 -3.78 9.31 3.12
CA ILE A 132 -4.92 9.13 2.22
C ILE A 132 -6.08 8.39 2.91
N SER A 133 -5.79 7.38 3.73
CA SER A 133 -6.79 6.68 4.54
C SER A 133 -7.56 7.63 5.45
N ASP A 134 -6.88 8.55 6.12
CA ASP A 134 -7.54 9.53 7.00
C ASP A 134 -8.41 10.52 6.20
N ARG A 135 -7.94 10.93 5.02
CA ARG A 135 -8.72 11.78 4.10
C ARG A 135 -9.94 11.04 3.55
N MET A 136 -9.83 9.74 3.24
CA MET A 136 -10.96 8.91 2.81
C MET A 136 -12.03 8.80 3.89
N GLN A 137 -11.65 8.63 5.16
CA GLN A 137 -12.60 8.62 6.28
C GLN A 137 -13.30 9.99 6.43
N SER A 138 -12.55 11.08 6.27
CA SER A 138 -13.09 12.44 6.30
C SER A 138 -14.08 12.70 5.15
N LEU A 139 -13.75 12.21 3.95
CA LEU A 139 -14.61 12.28 2.76
C LEU A 139 -15.91 11.51 2.97
N GLU A 140 -15.84 10.31 3.52
CA GLU A 140 -17.04 9.51 3.83
C GLU A 140 -17.93 10.19 4.86
N SER A 141 -17.33 10.81 5.87
CA SER A 141 -18.06 11.63 6.84
C SER A 141 -18.81 12.80 6.18
N LEU A 142 -18.15 13.53 5.26
CA LEU A 142 -18.77 14.64 4.52
C LEU A 142 -19.87 14.15 3.58
N ARG A 143 -19.67 13.01 2.92
CA ARG A 143 -20.68 12.37 2.05
C ARG A 143 -21.97 12.07 2.82
N LEU A 144 -21.86 11.47 4.01
CA LEU A 144 -23.00 11.18 4.88
C LEU A 144 -23.68 12.45 5.39
N GLU A 145 -22.93 13.50 5.71
CA GLU A 145 -23.51 14.78 6.09
C GLU A 145 -24.29 15.42 4.92
N LEU A 146 -23.70 15.43 3.73
CA LEU A 146 -24.33 15.93 2.52
C LEU A 146 -25.64 15.18 2.22
N ASP A 147 -25.63 13.85 2.26
CA ASP A 147 -26.81 13.03 2.02
C ASP A 147 -27.93 13.29 3.05
N SER A 148 -27.57 13.44 4.33
CA SER A 148 -28.51 13.82 5.39
C SER A 148 -29.15 15.21 5.12
N ARG A 149 -28.35 16.18 4.65
CA ARG A 149 -28.84 17.51 4.26
C ARG A 149 -29.76 17.46 3.04
N ARG A 150 -29.38 16.69 2.00
CA ARG A 150 -30.21 16.44 0.81
C ARG A 150 -31.58 15.89 1.19
N ARG A 151 -31.63 14.88 2.07
CA ARG A 151 -32.91 14.35 2.59
C ARG A 151 -33.73 15.40 3.33
N THR A 152 -33.09 16.21 4.16
CA THR A 152 -33.77 17.28 4.91
C THR A 152 -34.43 18.28 3.96
N VAL A 153 -33.71 18.72 2.93
CA VAL A 153 -34.23 19.63 1.90
C VAL A 153 -35.38 18.97 1.12
N THR A 154 -35.24 17.72 0.69
CA THR A 154 -36.32 16.98 0.01
C THR A 154 -37.57 16.85 0.89
N ASN A 155 -37.42 16.57 2.18
CA ASN A 155 -38.56 16.48 3.11
C ASN A 155 -39.27 17.83 3.26
N LEU A 156 -38.53 18.94 3.30
CA LEU A 156 -39.10 20.30 3.34
C LEU A 156 -39.82 20.64 2.03
N GLN A 157 -39.27 20.26 0.87
CA GLN A 157 -39.93 20.43 -0.44
C GLN A 157 -41.25 19.67 -0.51
N VAL A 158 -41.29 18.43 0.00
CA VAL A 158 -42.53 17.63 0.08
C VAL A 158 -43.53 18.29 1.03
N LYS A 159 -43.08 18.79 2.20
CA LYS A 159 -43.95 19.53 3.14
C LYS A 159 -44.54 20.78 2.48
N LEU A 160 -43.71 21.56 1.81
CA LEU A 160 -44.11 22.77 1.08
C LEU A 160 -45.16 22.44 0.00
N GLY A 161 -44.94 21.37 -0.77
CA GLY A 161 -45.89 20.89 -1.77
C GLY A 161 -47.26 20.52 -1.16
N LYS A 162 -47.25 19.84 -0.01
CA LYS A 162 -48.49 19.52 0.73
C LYS A 162 -49.22 20.77 1.21
N LEU A 163 -48.51 21.71 1.85
CA LEU A 163 -49.10 22.97 2.33
C LEU A 163 -49.72 23.78 1.17
N ARG A 164 -49.05 23.83 0.02
CA ARG A 164 -49.60 24.49 -1.19
C ARG A 164 -50.85 23.78 -1.72
N SER A 165 -50.92 22.45 -1.66
CA SER A 165 -52.11 21.70 -2.07
C SER A 165 -53.31 21.88 -1.13
N GLU A 166 -53.08 22.20 0.15
CA GLU A 166 -54.12 22.44 1.16
C GLU A 166 -54.75 23.85 1.10
N GLN A 167 -54.30 24.71 0.16
CA GLN A 167 -54.69 26.12 0.10
C GLN A 167 -56.18 26.39 -0.09
N GLY A 168 -56.96 25.42 -0.57
CA GLY A 168 -58.42 25.53 -0.67
C GLY A 168 -59.20 25.23 0.61
N ASN A 169 -58.60 24.55 1.61
CA ASN A 169 -59.35 23.93 2.71
C ASN A 169 -59.07 24.51 4.10
N ARG A 170 -58.08 25.41 4.24
CA ARG A 170 -57.62 25.95 5.53
C ARG A 170 -57.71 27.48 5.54
N ASP A 171 -57.68 28.07 6.74
CA ASP A 171 -57.57 29.51 6.92
C ASP A 171 -56.37 30.06 6.12
N ARG A 172 -56.69 30.88 5.11
CA ARG A 172 -55.74 31.36 4.10
C ARG A 172 -54.60 32.17 4.73
N ALA A 173 -54.87 32.95 5.77
CA ALA A 173 -53.85 33.79 6.40
C ALA A 173 -52.83 32.92 7.16
N LYS A 174 -53.32 31.97 7.95
CA LYS A 174 -52.47 31.04 8.72
C LYS A 174 -51.63 30.15 7.81
N LEU A 175 -52.23 29.60 6.76
CA LEU A 175 -51.51 28.74 5.81
C LEU A 175 -50.45 29.53 5.03
N SER A 176 -50.75 30.76 4.61
CA SER A 176 -49.79 31.61 3.92
C SER A 176 -48.55 31.91 4.79
N ALA A 177 -48.75 32.11 6.09
CA ALA A 177 -47.64 32.29 7.03
C ALA A 177 -46.79 31.01 7.17
N GLU A 178 -47.42 29.84 7.30
CA GLU A 178 -46.71 28.55 7.40
C GLU A 178 -45.93 28.19 6.13
N ILE A 179 -46.48 28.52 4.95
CA ILE A 179 -45.78 28.36 3.66
C ILE A 179 -44.52 29.22 3.66
N LYS A 180 -44.63 30.52 3.98
CA LYS A 180 -43.49 31.44 4.00
C LYS A 180 -42.41 31.00 5.00
N GLU A 181 -42.81 30.59 6.20
CA GLU A 181 -41.87 30.07 7.20
C GLU A 181 -41.13 28.82 6.68
N THR A 182 -41.86 27.90 6.04
CA THR A 182 -41.27 26.69 5.46
C THR A 182 -40.31 27.01 4.31
N GLU A 183 -40.62 28.01 3.48
CA GLU A 183 -39.74 28.52 2.42
C GLU A 183 -38.45 29.11 3.00
N ASP A 184 -38.54 29.95 4.02
CA ASP A 184 -37.38 30.55 4.67
C ASP A 184 -36.49 29.47 5.33
N ILE A 185 -37.09 28.46 5.95
CA ILE A 185 -36.34 27.32 6.52
C ILE A 185 -35.66 26.52 5.40
N MET A 186 -36.38 26.23 4.32
CA MET A 186 -35.85 25.49 3.18
C MET A 186 -34.65 26.21 2.56
N ALA A 187 -34.77 27.51 2.27
CA ALA A 187 -33.69 28.33 1.72
C ALA A 187 -32.42 28.26 2.61
N ARG A 188 -32.57 28.43 3.93
CA ARG A 188 -31.43 28.29 4.88
C ARG A 188 -30.80 26.90 4.88
N LYS A 189 -31.58 25.84 4.67
CA LYS A 189 -31.05 24.45 4.63
C LYS A 189 -30.40 24.16 3.27
N GLU A 190 -30.93 24.69 2.17
CA GLU A 190 -30.34 24.64 0.83
C GLU A 190 -28.98 25.32 0.79
N ASP A 191 -28.85 26.51 1.38
CA ASP A 191 -27.56 27.20 1.51
C ASP A 191 -26.51 26.34 2.23
N LYS A 192 -26.89 25.73 3.35
CA LYS A 192 -25.98 24.86 4.10
C LYS A 192 -25.65 23.57 3.34
N MET A 193 -26.60 23.03 2.57
CA MET A 193 -26.38 21.88 1.69
C MET A 193 -25.40 22.23 0.57
N SER A 194 -25.57 23.39 -0.06
CA SER A 194 -24.69 23.89 -1.14
C SER A 194 -23.24 24.06 -0.67
N ARG A 195 -23.03 24.63 0.52
CA ARG A 195 -21.68 24.72 1.13
C ARG A 195 -21.06 23.34 1.39
N CYS A 196 -21.84 22.41 1.93
CA CYS A 196 -21.39 21.04 2.19
C CYS A 196 -21.05 20.29 0.89
N TRP A 197 -21.83 20.51 -0.16
CA TRP A 197 -21.57 19.98 -1.51
C TRP A 197 -20.22 20.48 -2.06
N GLY A 198 -19.95 21.79 -1.95
CA GLY A 198 -18.67 22.36 -2.37
C GLY A 198 -17.48 21.72 -1.64
N GLN A 199 -17.57 21.58 -0.32
CA GLN A 199 -16.54 20.94 0.51
C GLN A 199 -16.33 19.46 0.13
N PHE A 200 -17.42 18.73 -0.13
CA PHE A 200 -17.34 17.35 -0.58
C PHE A 200 -16.59 17.23 -1.92
N CYS A 201 -16.96 18.02 -2.94
CA CYS A 201 -16.31 17.97 -4.25
C CYS A 201 -14.81 18.33 -4.19
N GLU A 202 -14.44 19.30 -3.34
CA GLU A 202 -13.04 19.70 -3.17
C GLU A 202 -12.21 18.59 -2.52
N LEU A 203 -12.71 17.99 -1.44
CA LEU A 203 -12.02 16.89 -0.77
C LEU A 203 -11.98 15.63 -1.64
N GLU A 204 -13.07 15.33 -2.34
CA GLU A 204 -13.16 14.20 -3.28
C GLU A 204 -12.08 14.30 -4.36
N ARG A 205 -11.92 15.48 -4.98
CA ARG A 205 -10.88 15.74 -5.98
C ARG A 205 -9.47 15.59 -5.38
N THR A 206 -9.26 16.10 -4.17
CA THR A 206 -7.97 16.00 -3.47
C THR A 206 -7.59 14.55 -3.19
N VAL A 207 -8.56 13.76 -2.70
CA VAL A 207 -8.41 12.32 -2.45
C VAL A 207 -8.11 11.58 -3.75
N TYR A 208 -8.89 11.84 -4.80
CA TYR A 208 -8.67 11.22 -6.12
C TYR A 208 -7.25 11.48 -6.65
N ASN A 209 -6.79 12.73 -6.63
CA ASN A 209 -5.45 13.08 -7.08
C ASN A 209 -4.36 12.41 -6.24
N SER A 210 -4.56 12.34 -4.91
CA SER A 210 -3.62 11.69 -4.00
C SER A 210 -3.54 10.17 -4.26
N LEU A 211 -4.69 9.52 -4.44
CA LEU A 211 -4.77 8.09 -4.80
C LEU A 211 -4.14 7.81 -6.16
N TYR A 212 -4.40 8.67 -7.14
CA TYR A 212 -3.82 8.54 -8.47
C TYR A 212 -2.29 8.57 -8.45
N THR A 213 -1.71 9.52 -7.72
CA THR A 213 -0.25 9.58 -7.51
C THR A 213 0.25 8.34 -6.78
N LEU A 214 -0.37 7.97 -5.65
CA LEU A 214 0.04 6.81 -4.86
C LEU A 214 0.04 5.51 -5.70
N VAL A 215 -0.97 5.32 -6.54
CA VAL A 215 -1.07 4.17 -7.45
C VAL A 215 0.02 4.21 -8.51
N ARG A 216 0.34 5.37 -9.07
CA ARG A 216 1.46 5.48 -10.03
C ARG A 216 2.82 5.17 -9.41
N ASP A 217 3.02 5.58 -8.17
CA ASP A 217 4.27 5.31 -7.44
C ASP A 217 4.48 3.81 -7.19
N THR A 218 3.43 2.98 -7.29
CA THR A 218 3.57 1.52 -7.18
C THR A 218 4.41 0.89 -8.29
N ALA A 219 4.55 1.54 -9.46
CA ALA A 219 5.35 1.01 -10.56
C ALA A 219 6.84 0.88 -10.20
N VAL A 220 7.35 1.78 -9.36
CA VAL A 220 8.75 1.80 -8.91
C VAL A 220 9.02 0.71 -7.86
N LEU A 221 7.97 0.19 -7.20
CA LEU A 221 8.12 -0.82 -6.15
C LEU A 221 8.66 -2.16 -6.66
N ARG A 222 8.38 -2.48 -7.93
CA ARG A 222 9.00 -3.63 -8.59
C ARG A 222 10.52 -3.52 -8.55
N ASP A 223 11.04 -2.32 -8.79
CA ASP A 223 12.48 -2.09 -8.86
C ASP A 223 13.12 -2.22 -7.47
N TYR A 224 12.40 -1.90 -6.38
CA TYR A 224 12.86 -2.17 -5.01
C TYR A 224 12.94 -3.66 -4.67
N THR A 225 12.02 -4.48 -5.16
CA THR A 225 12.12 -5.95 -4.96
C THR A 225 13.32 -6.53 -5.69
N HIS A 226 13.59 -6.06 -6.91
CA HIS A 226 14.79 -6.42 -7.65
C HIS A 226 16.05 -5.97 -6.90
N ALA A 227 16.11 -4.71 -6.46
CA ALA A 227 17.24 -4.18 -5.70
C ALA A 227 17.52 -5.00 -4.42
N ALA A 228 16.47 -5.40 -3.69
CA ALA A 228 16.62 -6.24 -2.50
C ALA A 228 17.31 -7.58 -2.83
N LEU A 229 16.90 -8.26 -3.91
CA LEU A 229 17.50 -9.52 -4.33
C LEU A 229 18.93 -9.33 -4.80
N THR A 230 19.22 -8.27 -5.56
CA THR A 230 20.58 -7.92 -5.99
C THR A 230 21.51 -7.67 -4.80
N ILE A 231 21.07 -6.92 -3.79
CA ILE A 231 21.86 -6.66 -2.58
C ILE A 231 22.17 -7.96 -1.84
N VAL A 232 21.19 -8.87 -1.74
CA VAL A 232 21.40 -10.19 -1.12
C VAL A 232 22.40 -11.01 -1.92
N GLN A 233 22.28 -11.05 -3.24
CA GLN A 233 23.24 -11.75 -4.11
C GLN A 233 24.67 -11.20 -3.92
N GLU A 234 24.83 -9.89 -3.93
CA GLU A 234 26.12 -9.21 -3.70
C GLU A 234 26.69 -9.52 -2.32
N CYS A 235 25.85 -9.61 -1.28
CA CYS A 235 26.25 -10.03 0.07
C CYS A 235 26.89 -11.42 0.08
N PHE A 236 26.24 -12.41 -0.55
CA PHE A 236 26.77 -13.77 -0.63
C PHE A 236 28.01 -13.86 -1.52
N GLN A 237 28.07 -13.08 -2.61
CA GLN A 237 29.24 -13.02 -3.47
C GLN A 237 30.45 -12.42 -2.74
N ALA A 238 30.26 -11.35 -1.96
CA ALA A 238 31.32 -10.77 -1.13
C ALA A 238 31.82 -11.75 -0.07
N ALA A 239 30.91 -12.50 0.57
CA ALA A 239 31.30 -13.58 1.49
C ALA A 239 32.03 -14.73 0.78
N ALA A 240 31.69 -15.06 -0.46
CA ALA A 240 32.41 -16.08 -1.23
C ALA A 240 33.82 -15.63 -1.65
N GLN A 241 34.00 -14.34 -1.93
CA GLN A 241 35.30 -13.77 -2.30
C GLN A 241 36.34 -13.87 -1.17
N SER A 242 35.93 -13.92 0.11
CA SER A 242 36.87 -14.09 1.23
C SER A 242 37.59 -15.46 1.22
N TYR A 243 37.03 -16.46 0.53
CA TYR A 243 37.64 -17.77 0.33
C TYR A 243 38.68 -17.76 -0.81
N SER A 244 38.53 -16.87 -1.79
CA SER A 244 39.38 -16.84 -2.99
C SER A 244 40.79 -16.30 -2.75
N GLN A 245 41.03 -15.66 -1.60
CA GLN A 245 42.35 -15.21 -1.19
C GLN A 245 43.20 -16.34 -0.59
N ALA A 246 42.59 -17.47 -0.25
CA ALA A 246 43.35 -18.63 0.23
C ALA A 246 44.19 -19.18 -0.94
N PRO A 247 45.50 -19.41 -0.76
CA PRO A 247 46.29 -20.16 -1.73
C PRO A 247 45.55 -21.47 -2.02
N ASN A 248 45.41 -21.83 -3.31
CA ASN A 248 44.81 -23.11 -3.72
C ASN A 248 45.30 -24.19 -2.76
N PRO A 249 44.40 -24.96 -2.10
CA PRO A 249 44.82 -25.97 -1.16
C PRO A 249 45.84 -26.82 -1.88
N GLN A 250 47.11 -26.71 -1.46
CA GLN A 250 48.12 -27.65 -1.88
C GLN A 250 47.62 -28.94 -1.27
N PHE A 251 46.86 -29.72 -2.06
CA PHE A 251 46.49 -31.06 -1.72
C PHE A 251 47.81 -31.74 -1.41
N SER A 252 48.09 -31.89 -0.12
CA SER A 252 49.25 -32.64 0.33
C SER A 252 48.94 -34.06 -0.12
N THR A 253 49.53 -34.46 -1.25
CA THR A 253 49.43 -35.79 -1.85
C THR A 253 50.10 -36.87 -0.99
N ASN A 254 50.37 -36.58 0.29
CA ASN A 254 51.03 -37.49 1.22
C ASN A 254 50.19 -38.69 1.66
N ASN A 255 48.99 -38.89 1.11
CA ASN A 255 48.21 -40.11 1.29
C ASN A 255 48.39 -41.14 0.16
N ALA A 256 49.56 -41.17 -0.48
CA ALA A 256 50.02 -42.30 -1.27
C ALA A 256 50.60 -43.44 -0.38
N ILE A 257 50.00 -43.71 0.78
CA ILE A 257 50.29 -44.91 1.58
C ILE A 257 49.15 -45.92 1.34
N GLY A 258 49.25 -46.64 0.23
CA GLY A 258 49.26 -48.11 0.23
C GLY A 258 48.17 -48.95 0.91
N TYR A 259 46.98 -48.44 1.25
CA TYR A 259 45.89 -49.33 1.67
C TYR A 259 45.06 -49.80 0.47
N THR A 260 45.57 -50.82 -0.23
CA THR A 260 44.79 -51.68 -1.13
C THR A 260 43.85 -52.54 -0.29
N ASN A 261 42.77 -51.96 0.21
CA ASN A 261 41.67 -52.74 0.75
C ASN A 261 40.62 -52.96 -0.35
N ALA A 262 40.69 -54.14 -0.95
CA ALA A 262 39.64 -54.73 -1.75
C ALA A 262 38.41 -54.96 -0.86
N TYR A 263 37.50 -53.99 -0.83
CA TYR A 263 36.16 -54.22 -0.33
C TYR A 263 35.22 -54.43 -1.51
N ASP A 264 34.79 -55.69 -1.56
CA ASP A 264 33.84 -56.30 -2.47
C ASP A 264 32.51 -55.54 -2.52
N ALA A 265 31.96 -55.45 -3.72
CA ALA A 265 30.80 -54.66 -4.07
C ALA A 265 29.54 -55.53 -4.02
N SER A 266 28.76 -55.47 -2.93
CA SER A 266 27.34 -55.86 -2.99
C SER A 266 26.55 -55.49 -1.72
N THR A 267 25.85 -54.35 -1.72
CA THR A 267 24.48 -54.29 -1.17
C THR A 267 23.76 -52.97 -1.55
N PRO A 268 22.57 -53.02 -2.16
CA PRO A 268 21.74 -51.84 -2.38
C PRO A 268 20.89 -51.57 -1.12
N GLY A 269 21.35 -50.67 -0.26
CA GLY A 269 20.62 -50.23 0.93
C GLY A 269 19.74 -49.00 0.65
N GLU A 270 18.46 -49.12 1.00
CA GLU A 270 17.39 -48.13 0.84
C GLU A 270 17.74 -46.73 1.38
N ARG A 271 17.48 -45.71 0.54
CA ARG A 271 17.44 -44.30 0.95
C ARG A 271 16.18 -44.03 1.77
N LEU A 272 16.31 -44.01 3.09
CA LEU A 272 15.32 -43.40 3.98
C LEU A 272 15.45 -41.86 3.93
N THR A 273 14.55 -41.21 3.21
CA THR A 273 14.36 -39.75 3.31
C THR A 273 13.54 -39.43 4.56
N PRO A 274 13.99 -38.54 5.46
CA PRO A 274 13.18 -38.07 6.56
C PRO A 274 12.09 -37.13 6.04
N ARG A 275 10.88 -37.66 5.86
CA ARG A 275 9.63 -36.90 5.77
C ARG A 275 9.22 -36.49 7.19
N ASN A 276 8.78 -35.25 7.37
CA ASN A 276 8.04 -34.71 8.52
C ASN A 276 8.83 -34.10 9.69
N VAL A 277 9.37 -32.89 9.53
CA VAL A 277 9.69 -32.02 10.70
C VAL A 277 9.18 -30.57 10.55
N ILE A 278 8.70 -30.15 9.38
CA ILE A 278 8.30 -28.74 9.14
C ILE A 278 6.79 -28.68 8.85
N GLY A 279 5.96 -28.79 9.87
CA GLY A 279 4.49 -28.74 9.69
C GLY A 279 3.66 -28.36 10.92
N GLY A 280 4.26 -27.90 12.02
CA GLY A 280 3.57 -27.84 13.32
C GLY A 280 3.52 -26.49 14.03
N LEU A 281 3.80 -25.35 13.39
CA LEU A 281 3.93 -24.06 14.11
C LEU A 281 2.97 -22.94 13.69
N MET A 282 2.10 -23.13 12.68
CA MET A 282 1.22 -22.05 12.21
C MET A 282 -0.25 -22.12 12.69
N ASP A 283 -0.67 -23.18 13.38
CA ASP A 283 -2.08 -23.34 13.80
C ASP A 283 -2.45 -22.74 15.18
N LYS A 284 -1.52 -22.08 15.88
CA LYS A 284 -1.76 -21.57 17.25
C LYS A 284 -2.02 -20.07 17.40
N LEU A 285 -2.23 -19.32 16.31
CA LEU A 285 -2.46 -17.85 16.38
C LEU A 285 -3.89 -17.38 16.05
N ARG A 286 -4.88 -18.27 15.93
CA ARG A 286 -6.29 -17.89 15.75
C ARG A 286 -7.04 -17.79 17.08
N GLY A 287 -6.54 -16.93 17.96
CA GLY A 287 -7.14 -16.59 19.26
C GLY A 287 -8.29 -15.60 19.11
N LYS A 288 -9.48 -16.03 19.54
CA LYS A 288 -10.78 -15.34 19.56
C LYS A 288 -10.74 -13.95 20.22
N SER A 289 -10.96 -12.87 19.46
CA SER A 289 -11.37 -11.58 20.03
C SER A 289 -12.87 -11.59 20.34
N LYS A 290 -13.20 -11.50 21.62
CA LYS A 290 -14.56 -11.18 22.11
C LYS A 290 -14.88 -9.73 21.74
N VAL A 291 -16.03 -9.53 21.11
CA VAL A 291 -16.63 -8.21 20.84
C VAL A 291 -17.29 -7.74 22.14
N PRO A 292 -16.98 -6.54 22.67
CA PRO A 292 -17.72 -5.97 23.78
C PRO A 292 -19.08 -5.43 23.30
N GLU A 293 -20.13 -5.76 24.05
CA GLU A 293 -21.50 -5.28 23.88
C GLU A 293 -21.56 -3.75 23.85
N SER A 294 -22.31 -3.23 22.88
CA SER A 294 -22.61 -1.80 22.77
C SER A 294 -23.73 -1.38 23.73
N PRO A 295 -23.62 -0.20 24.37
CA PRO A 295 -24.64 0.29 25.30
C PRO A 295 -25.87 0.85 24.57
N VAL A 296 -27.02 0.65 25.22
CA VAL A 296 -28.37 1.09 24.87
C VAL A 296 -28.43 2.62 24.66
N MET A 297 -28.84 3.05 23.47
CA MET A 297 -29.14 4.45 23.15
C MET A 297 -30.54 4.82 23.63
N ARG A 298 -30.63 5.84 24.49
CA ARG A 298 -31.89 6.55 24.82
C ARG A 298 -32.15 7.62 23.76
N ASP A 299 -33.40 7.71 23.33
CA ASP A 299 -33.91 8.77 22.45
C ASP A 299 -33.70 10.15 23.07
N ALA A 300 -32.92 10.99 22.37
CA ALA A 300 -32.81 12.41 22.66
C ALA A 300 -33.52 13.20 21.56
N SER A 301 -34.65 13.77 21.94
CA SER A 301 -35.49 14.67 21.18
C SER A 301 -34.73 15.93 20.72
N ASP A 302 -34.96 16.24 19.44
CA ASP A 302 -34.39 17.32 18.63
C ASP A 302 -34.98 18.69 19.07
N GLN A 303 -34.36 19.34 20.06
CA GLN A 303 -34.61 20.74 20.43
C GLN A 303 -33.31 21.39 20.89
N HIS A 304 -32.44 21.81 19.97
CA HIS A 304 -31.46 22.88 20.20
C HIS A 304 -30.84 23.28 18.86
N ASP A 305 -31.45 24.24 18.16
CA ASP A 305 -30.85 24.92 17.00
C ASP A 305 -31.30 26.40 17.00
N GLN A 306 -31.05 27.09 18.12
CA GLN A 306 -30.91 28.56 18.15
C GLN A 306 -29.75 28.88 19.10
N VAL A 307 -28.54 28.91 18.54
CA VAL A 307 -27.39 29.56 19.19
C VAL A 307 -27.17 30.88 18.45
N PRO A 308 -27.15 32.03 19.14
CA PRO A 308 -26.82 33.30 18.52
C PRO A 308 -25.41 33.24 17.93
N TYR A 309 -25.26 33.79 16.72
CA TYR A 309 -23.98 33.94 16.06
C TYR A 309 -23.11 34.91 16.88
N MET A 310 -22.25 34.39 17.75
CA MET A 310 -21.14 35.18 18.31
C MET A 310 -20.04 35.27 17.26
N PRO A 311 -19.53 36.48 16.94
CA PRO A 311 -18.31 36.60 16.15
C PRO A 311 -17.14 35.99 16.93
N PRO A 312 -16.20 35.31 16.26
CA PRO A 312 -15.10 34.65 16.94
C PRO A 312 -14.19 35.67 17.62
N ALA A 313 -14.09 35.57 18.95
CA ALA A 313 -13.02 36.19 19.71
C ALA A 313 -11.68 35.67 19.18
N GLY A 314 -10.81 36.60 18.76
CA GLY A 314 -9.47 36.29 18.30
C GLY A 314 -8.65 35.65 19.41
N TYR A 315 -8.23 34.40 19.18
CA TYR A 315 -7.13 33.80 19.91
C TYR A 315 -5.85 33.95 19.08
N PRO A 316 -4.75 34.44 19.68
CA PRO A 316 -3.47 34.49 19.00
C PRO A 316 -2.86 33.08 18.99
N ILE A 317 -2.85 32.43 17.83
CA ILE A 317 -1.98 31.27 17.60
C ILE A 317 -0.69 31.78 16.96
N GLN A 318 0.26 32.17 17.82
CA GLN A 318 1.68 32.07 17.45
C GLN A 318 2.08 30.61 17.62
N GLY A 319 2.36 29.95 16.50
CA GLY A 319 2.73 28.53 16.46
C GLY A 319 2.88 28.06 15.01
N ARG A 320 3.70 28.78 14.25
CA ARG A 320 4.04 28.49 12.85
C ARG A 320 4.88 27.20 12.81
N VAL A 321 4.23 26.05 12.70
CA VAL A 321 4.88 24.82 12.20
C VAL A 321 4.58 24.73 10.71
N THR A 322 5.38 25.44 9.92
CA THR A 322 5.55 25.16 8.49
C THR A 322 6.31 23.84 8.39
N GLY A 323 5.58 22.73 8.42
CA GLY A 323 6.10 21.45 7.95
C GLY A 323 6.27 21.53 6.44
N ASN A 324 7.41 22.03 6.00
CA ASN A 324 7.90 21.79 4.65
C ASN A 324 7.96 20.28 4.46
N LEU A 325 7.07 19.76 3.61
CA LEU A 325 7.34 18.50 2.94
C LEU A 325 8.69 18.66 2.22
N PRO A 326 9.67 17.74 2.39
CA PRO A 326 10.93 17.85 1.68
C PRO A 326 10.66 17.71 0.18
N ALA A 327 10.81 18.83 -0.52
CA ALA A 327 10.97 18.86 -1.97
C ALA A 327 12.35 18.29 -2.32
N THR A 328 12.52 16.97 -2.17
CA THR A 328 13.68 16.24 -2.68
C THR A 328 13.23 14.93 -3.31
N TYR A 329 12.31 15.02 -4.27
CA TYR A 329 12.22 14.02 -5.32
C TYR A 329 13.13 14.47 -6.46
N THR A 330 14.44 14.33 -6.25
CA THR A 330 15.41 14.46 -7.34
C THR A 330 15.17 13.25 -8.23
N GLN A 331 14.48 13.46 -9.35
CA GLN A 331 14.44 12.51 -10.46
C GLN A 331 15.88 12.07 -10.74
N ARG A 332 16.23 10.84 -10.36
CA ARG A 332 17.48 10.20 -10.78
C ARG A 332 17.34 9.94 -12.27
N ARG A 333 17.84 10.90 -13.04
CA ARG A 333 18.02 10.88 -14.49
C ARG A 333 18.87 9.66 -14.82
N THR A 334 18.29 8.69 -15.50
CA THR A 334 19.05 7.58 -16.10
C THR A 334 19.89 8.13 -17.25
N HIS A 335 21.20 7.92 -17.11
CA HIS A 335 22.29 7.90 -18.08
C HIS A 335 22.14 8.53 -19.47
N ASP A 336 23.16 9.35 -19.76
CA ASP A 336 23.59 9.90 -21.04
C ASP A 336 23.53 8.92 -22.21
N VAL A 337 22.91 9.37 -23.29
CA VAL A 337 23.19 8.91 -24.65
C VAL A 337 23.69 10.15 -25.39
N ASP A 338 24.98 10.13 -25.73
CA ASP A 338 25.65 11.15 -26.55
C ASP A 338 24.94 11.32 -27.90
N VAL A 339 24.41 12.52 -28.16
CA VAL A 339 23.93 12.95 -29.47
C VAL A 339 24.72 14.22 -29.86
N PRO A 340 25.37 14.24 -31.05
CA PRO A 340 26.20 15.37 -31.47
C PRO A 340 25.36 16.59 -31.92
N PRO A 341 25.94 17.80 -31.92
CA PRO A 341 25.20 19.03 -32.15
C PRO A 341 25.04 19.30 -33.66
N HIS A 342 23.81 19.32 -34.14
CA HIS A 342 23.49 19.87 -35.45
C HIS A 342 22.63 21.14 -35.33
N GLY A 343 23.22 22.23 -35.81
CA GLY A 343 22.60 23.12 -36.81
C GLY A 343 21.41 23.95 -36.34
N GLY A 344 21.64 25.26 -36.20
CA GLY A 344 20.61 26.24 -35.95
C GLY A 344 19.51 26.26 -37.02
N TYR A 345 18.29 26.52 -36.56
CA TYR A 345 17.17 26.87 -37.42
C TYR A 345 16.61 28.24 -37.04
N VAL A 346 16.46 29.01 -38.11
CA VAL A 346 15.98 30.37 -38.25
C VAL A 346 14.46 30.43 -37.98
N GLN A 347 14.01 31.43 -37.22
CA GLN A 347 12.59 31.78 -37.10
C GLN A 347 12.08 32.37 -38.43
N PRO A 348 10.90 31.95 -38.93
CA PRO A 348 10.13 32.78 -39.85
C PRO A 348 8.98 33.49 -39.14
N ALA A 349 8.74 34.70 -39.62
CA ALA A 349 7.84 35.71 -39.11
C ALA A 349 6.35 35.32 -39.16
N MET A 350 5.59 35.97 -38.26
CA MET A 350 4.13 36.04 -38.26
C MET A 350 3.61 36.84 -39.47
N PRO A 351 2.48 36.45 -40.07
CA PRO A 351 1.61 37.38 -40.77
C PRO A 351 0.32 37.64 -39.97
N THR A 352 0.11 38.93 -39.70
CA THR A 352 -1.19 39.52 -39.39
C THR A 352 -2.12 39.42 -40.59
N SER A 353 -3.39 39.05 -40.40
CA SER A 353 -4.48 39.59 -41.24
C SER A 353 -5.86 39.46 -40.60
N ASN A 354 -6.65 40.49 -40.88
CA ASN A 354 -7.99 40.76 -40.41
C ASN A 354 -9.05 39.76 -40.91
N GLY A 355 -10.00 39.48 -40.02
CA GLY A 355 -11.44 39.73 -40.21
C GLY A 355 -12.15 39.16 -41.43
N TYR A 356 -13.12 38.28 -41.21
CA TYR A 356 -14.37 38.26 -41.97
C TYR A 356 -15.51 37.67 -41.12
N MET A 357 -16.59 38.44 -40.97
CA MET A 357 -17.89 37.95 -40.53
C MET A 357 -18.55 37.18 -41.67
N GLY A 358 -19.18 36.05 -41.36
CA GLY A 358 -20.03 35.30 -42.28
C GLY A 358 -21.01 34.43 -41.51
N ALA A 359 -22.30 34.70 -41.67
CA ALA A 359 -23.43 34.02 -41.02
C ALA A 359 -23.57 32.55 -41.46
N PRO A 360 -24.16 31.66 -40.64
CA PRO A 360 -24.47 30.29 -41.05
C PRO A 360 -25.87 30.19 -41.66
N SER A 361 -25.95 29.53 -42.83
CA SER A 361 -27.19 29.08 -43.46
C SER A 361 -27.52 27.63 -43.04
N PRO A 362 -28.79 27.21 -42.96
CA PRO A 362 -29.20 25.94 -42.35
C PRO A 362 -29.63 24.90 -43.39
N HIS A 363 -29.01 23.73 -43.41
CA HIS A 363 -29.48 22.46 -44.03
C HIS A 363 -28.53 21.37 -43.48
N ARG A 364 -28.86 20.11 -43.23
CA ARG A 364 -29.91 19.22 -43.70
C ARG A 364 -29.86 17.97 -42.81
N TYR A 365 -31.00 17.30 -42.66
CA TYR A 365 -31.16 15.98 -42.06
C TYR A 365 -30.15 14.95 -42.58
N THR A 366 -29.58 14.15 -41.68
CA THR A 366 -29.07 12.81 -42.01
C THR A 366 -29.64 11.82 -41.00
N GLN A 367 -30.38 10.84 -41.52
CA GLN A 367 -31.02 9.74 -40.81
C GLN A 367 -29.97 8.81 -40.20
N MET A 368 -30.19 8.36 -38.96
CA MET A 368 -29.45 7.25 -38.35
C MET A 368 -30.16 5.91 -38.63
N PRO A 369 -29.43 4.83 -38.93
CA PRO A 369 -30.01 3.51 -39.12
C PRO A 369 -30.25 2.78 -37.79
N HIS A 370 -31.33 1.99 -37.80
CA HIS A 370 -31.75 1.02 -36.79
C HIS A 370 -30.64 0.04 -36.35
N PRO A 371 -30.53 -0.29 -35.04
CA PRO A 371 -29.78 -1.46 -34.60
C PRO A 371 -30.61 -2.74 -34.72
N GLN A 372 -30.11 -3.70 -35.50
CA GLN A 372 -30.61 -5.07 -35.56
C GLN A 372 -30.27 -5.84 -34.28
N GLN A 373 -31.23 -6.64 -33.85
CA GLN A 373 -31.15 -7.58 -32.74
C GLN A 373 -30.19 -8.72 -33.08
N ILE A 374 -29.21 -8.98 -32.21
CA ILE A 374 -28.38 -10.19 -32.27
C ILE A 374 -28.91 -11.17 -31.23
N ALA A 375 -29.27 -12.35 -31.72
CA ALA A 375 -29.84 -13.46 -30.99
C ALA A 375 -28.85 -14.09 -30.01
N ALA A 376 -29.42 -14.59 -28.91
CA ALA A 376 -28.75 -15.38 -27.89
C ALA A 376 -28.33 -16.76 -28.44
N GLY A 377 -27.09 -17.15 -28.19
CA GLY A 377 -26.59 -18.52 -28.36
C GLY A 377 -26.18 -19.09 -26.99
N PRO A 378 -26.56 -20.34 -26.65
CA PRO A 378 -26.19 -20.98 -25.40
C PRO A 378 -24.86 -21.74 -25.56
N THR A 379 -23.89 -21.47 -24.69
CA THR A 379 -22.70 -22.32 -24.53
C THR A 379 -22.64 -22.85 -23.11
N GLY A 380 -23.05 -24.12 -22.97
CA GLY A 380 -22.69 -24.93 -21.83
C GLY A 380 -21.22 -25.34 -21.91
N TRP A 381 -20.54 -25.33 -20.77
CA TRP A 381 -19.25 -26.01 -20.60
C TRP A 381 -19.36 -26.92 -19.39
N THR A 382 -19.06 -28.18 -19.67
CA THR A 382 -19.00 -29.32 -18.77
C THR A 382 -17.73 -29.30 -17.93
N GLN A 383 -17.84 -30.01 -16.81
CA GLN A 383 -16.89 -30.19 -15.72
C GLN A 383 -16.08 -31.47 -15.95
N GLU A 384 -14.77 -31.36 -16.08
CA GLU A 384 -13.76 -32.43 -15.88
C GLU A 384 -12.55 -31.71 -15.23
N GLY A 385 -11.92 -32.13 -14.14
CA GLY A 385 -11.76 -33.47 -13.60
C GLY A 385 -10.29 -33.90 -13.75
N TYR A 386 -9.37 -33.29 -13.00
CA TYR A 386 -8.04 -33.83 -12.67
C TYR A 386 -7.54 -33.25 -11.33
#